data_AF-A0A9D8V1S8-F1
#
_entry.id   AF-A0A9D8V1S8-F1
#
_cell.length_a   1.000
_cell.length_b   1.000
_cell.length_c   1.000
_cell.angle_alpha   90.00
_cell.angle_beta   90.00
_cell.angle_gamma   90.00
#
_symmetry.space_group_name_H-M   'P 1'
#
loop_
_entity.id
_entity.type
_entity.pdbx_description
1 polymer ?
#
loop_
_entity_poly.entity_id
_entity_poly.type
_entity_poly.pdbx_seq_one_letter_code
_entity_poly.pdbx_strand_id
1 'polypeptide(L)' 'MADQNDDNMPERITVLAKDFTPAAMEFHRRNMSAKGYRMEGQIVPRKFQMIEGMGEPKELFEGEQFYAVTFVRKSAVE' A
#
# COMPACT_ATOMS: atom_id res chain seq x y z
N MET A 1 -15.16 17.93 18.82
CA MET A 1 -14.62 16.69 19.41
C MET A 1 -14.74 15.57 18.39
N ALA A 2 -13.63 15.06 17.87
CA ALA A 2 -13.57 13.78 17.18
C ALA A 2 -12.56 12.94 17.97
N ASP A 3 -13.07 12.28 19.00
CA ASP A 3 -12.35 11.32 19.80
C ASP A 3 -12.53 9.98 19.10
N GLN A 4 -11.54 9.52 18.33
CA GLN A 4 -11.46 8.15 17.84
C GLN A 4 -10.00 7.73 17.82
N ASN A 5 -9.62 6.90 18.79
CA ASN A 5 -8.35 6.19 18.79
C ASN A 5 -8.23 5.38 17.48
N ASP A 6 -7.32 5.81 16.61
CA ASP A 6 -6.93 5.14 15.35
C ASP A 6 -6.25 3.78 15.59
N ASP A 7 -5.96 3.42 16.85
CA ASP A 7 -5.28 2.17 17.25
C ASP A 7 -6.02 0.88 16.86
N ASN A 8 -7.28 0.98 16.41
CA ASN A 8 -8.08 -0.20 16.02
C ASN A 8 -8.21 -0.40 14.50
N MET A 9 -7.65 0.49 13.67
CA MET A 9 -7.63 0.28 12.22
C MET A 9 -6.48 -0.64 11.81
N PRO A 10 -6.72 -1.61 10.92
CA PRO A 10 -5.67 -2.50 10.47
C PRO A 10 -4.62 -1.73 9.67
N GLU A 11 -3.36 -1.91 10.05
CA GLU A 11 -2.22 -1.25 9.42
C GLU A 11 -2.07 -1.70 7.97
N ARG A 12 -1.88 -0.74 7.05
CA ARG A 12 -1.68 -1.00 5.63
C ARG A 12 -0.40 -0.38 5.10
N ILE A 13 0.34 -1.17 4.32
CA ILE A 13 1.54 -0.72 3.61
C ILE A 13 1.35 -1.04 2.13
N THR A 14 1.50 -0.05 1.26
CA THR A 14 1.51 -0.26 -0.19
C THR A 14 2.93 -0.10 -0.73
N VAL A 15 3.41 -1.11 -1.45
CA VAL A 15 4.71 -1.09 -2.13
C VAL A 15 4.47 -0.88 -3.62
N LEU A 16 5.26 0.00 -4.22
CA LEU A 16 5.26 0.30 -5.65
C LEU A 16 6.50 -0.30 -6.31
N ALA A 17 6.33 -0.98 -7.45
CA ALA A 17 7.42 -1.50 -8.25
C ALA A 17 7.20 -1.22 -9.74
N LYS A 18 8.28 -1.02 -10.50
CA LYS A 18 8.20 -0.83 -11.96
C LYS A 18 7.82 -2.12 -12.69
N ASP A 19 8.22 -3.27 -12.15
CA ASP A 19 7.96 -4.58 -12.74
C ASP A 19 7.15 -5.48 -11.77
N PHE A 20 6.39 -6.41 -12.35
CA PHE A 20 5.57 -7.36 -11.60
C PHE A 20 6.40 -8.35 -10.77
N THR A 21 7.44 -8.93 -11.37
CA THR A 21 8.25 -10.00 -10.76
C THR A 21 8.98 -9.55 -9.48
N PRO A 22 9.63 -8.37 -9.44
CA PRO A 22 10.24 -7.85 -8.21
C PRO A 22 9.22 -7.60 -7.08
N ALA A 23 8.01 -7.12 -7.38
CA ALA A 23 6.98 -6.86 -6.38
C ALA A 23 6.53 -8.15 -5.68
N ALA A 24 6.27 -9.20 -6.47
CA ALA A 24 5.88 -10.51 -5.96
C ALA A 24 7.03 -11.23 -5.24
N MET A 25 8.28 -11.05 -5.69
CA MET A 25 9.46 -11.70 -5.07
C MET A 25 9.93 -11.00 -3.79
N GLU A 26 9.92 -9.66 -3.72
CA GLU A 26 10.26 -8.90 -2.51
C GLU A 26 9.31 -9.24 -1.36
N PHE A 27 8.05 -9.55 -1.66
CA PHE A 27 7.09 -10.04 -0.66
C PHE A 27 7.56 -11.32 0.03
N HIS A 28 8.06 -12.30 -0.73
CA HIS A 28 8.62 -13.53 -0.18
C HIS A 28 9.92 -13.25 0.59
N ARG A 29 10.78 -12.35 0.08
CA ARG A 29 12.08 -12.02 0.69
C ARG A 29 11.97 -11.21 1.98
N ARG A 30 11.02 -10.28 2.09
CA ARG A 30 10.83 -9.43 3.28
C ARG A 30 10.11 -10.14 4.43
N ASN A 31 9.72 -11.41 4.23
CA ASN A 31 9.00 -12.22 5.20
C ASN A 31 7.81 -11.45 5.82
N MET A 32 7.06 -10.74 4.98
CA MET A 32 5.92 -9.91 5.42
C MET A 32 4.89 -10.74 6.18
N SER A 33 4.75 -12.02 5.79
CA SER A 33 3.98 -13.02 6.52
C SER A 33 4.47 -13.23 7.96
N ALA A 34 5.80 -13.31 8.21
CA ALA A 34 6.33 -13.40 9.57
C ALA A 34 6.12 -12.12 10.40
N LYS A 35 5.93 -10.98 9.74
CA LYS A 35 5.52 -9.72 10.38
C LYS A 35 4.00 -9.62 10.59
N GLY A 36 3.24 -10.66 10.21
CA GLY A 36 1.78 -10.72 10.35
C GLY A 36 0.99 -9.98 9.28
N TYR A 37 1.65 -9.51 8.21
CA TYR A 37 0.94 -8.91 7.09
C TYR A 37 0.49 -9.99 6.09
N ARG A 38 -0.69 -9.76 5.51
CA ARG A 38 -1.20 -10.51 4.36
C ARG A 38 -1.42 -9.56 3.19
N MET A 39 -1.29 -10.08 1.97
CA MET A 39 -1.63 -9.31 0.77
C MET A 39 -3.13 -9.00 0.75
N GLU A 40 -3.48 -7.75 0.46
CA GLU A 40 -4.84 -7.26 0.28
C GLU A 40 -5.07 -6.98 -1.22
N GLY A 41 -5.89 -7.80 -1.87
CA GLY A 41 -6.23 -7.64 -3.29
C GLY A 41 -5.20 -8.23 -4.27
N GLN A 42 -5.21 -7.72 -5.51
CA GLN A 42 -4.36 -8.16 -6.61
C GLN A 42 -3.29 -7.11 -6.94
N ILE A 43 -2.14 -7.58 -7.43
CA ILE A 43 -1.09 -6.72 -7.98
C ILE A 43 -1.52 -6.26 -9.37
N VAL A 44 -1.72 -4.96 -9.55
CA VAL A 44 -2.17 -4.37 -10.82
C VAL A 44 -1.33 -3.12 -11.16
N PRO A 45 -1.06 -2.85 -12.45
CA PRO A 45 -0.39 -1.63 -12.88
C PRO A 45 -1.35 -0.44 -12.74
N ARG A 46 -0.87 0.65 -12.13
CA ARG A 46 -1.64 1.88 -11.89
C ARG A 46 -0.79 3.12 -12.13
N LYS A 47 -1.43 4.20 -12.58
CA LYS A 47 -0.89 5.56 -12.49
C LYS A 47 -1.31 6.15 -11.14
N PHE A 48 -0.47 7.01 -10.59
CA PHE A 48 -0.73 7.62 -9.29
C PHE A 48 -0.85 9.12 -9.42
N GLN A 49 -1.80 9.70 -8.71
CA GLN A 49 -2.01 11.13 -8.65
C GLN A 49 -2.15 11.55 -7.18
N MET A 50 -1.69 12.75 -6.87
CA MET A 50 -1.79 13.34 -5.54
C MET A 50 -2.51 14.68 -5.63
N ILE A 51 -3.49 14.87 -4.74
CA ILE A 51 -4.17 16.14 -4.53
C ILE A 51 -3.74 16.66 -3.18
N GLU A 52 -3.24 17.90 -3.13
CA GLU A 52 -2.92 18.61 -1.90
C GLU A 52 -3.84 19.82 -1.76
N GLY A 53 -4.56 19.93 -0.63
CA GLY A 53 -5.49 21.03 -0.37
C GLY A 53 -6.67 21.05 -1.34
N MET A 54 -6.97 22.23 -1.90
CA MET A 54 -8.03 22.41 -2.91
C MET A 54 -7.49 22.51 -4.35
N GLY A 55 -6.27 22.03 -4.59
CA GLY A 55 -5.65 22.06 -5.93
C GLY A 55 -6.12 20.94 -6.85
N GLU A 56 -5.69 20.98 -8.11
CA GLU A 56 -5.90 19.89 -9.07
C GLU A 56 -4.99 18.68 -8.77
N PRO A 57 -5.41 17.45 -9.12
CA PRO A 57 -4.56 16.26 -8.99
C PRO A 57 -3.30 16.38 -9.83
N LYS A 58 -2.14 16.19 -9.22
CA LYS A 58 -0.85 16.12 -9.90
C LYS A 58 -0.45 14.67 -10.10
N GLU A 59 0.03 14.34 -11.31
CA GLU A 59 0.62 13.03 -11.55
C GLU A 59 1.87 12.84 -10.68
N LEU A 60 1.95 11.67 -10.04
CA LEU A 60 3.15 11.20 -9.37
C LEU A 60 3.98 10.38 -10.35
N PHE A 61 5.29 10.33 -10.10
CA PHE A 61 6.24 9.54 -10.89
C PHE A 61 6.18 9.84 -12.40
N GLU A 62 6.00 11.11 -12.76
CA GLU A 62 5.95 11.57 -14.16
C GLU A 62 4.85 10.88 -14.99
N GLY A 63 3.81 10.37 -14.33
CA GLY A 63 2.71 9.66 -14.99
C GLY A 63 3.04 8.22 -15.40
N GLU A 64 4.20 7.69 -14.99
CA GLU A 64 4.57 6.28 -15.19
C GLU A 64 3.64 5.32 -14.43
N GLN A 65 3.47 4.11 -14.97
CA GLN A 65 2.72 3.05 -14.31
C GLN A 65 3.62 2.26 -13.36
N PHE A 66 3.10 1.99 -12.16
CA PHE A 66 3.73 1.09 -11.20
C PHE A 66 2.75 -0.01 -10.81
N TYR A 67 3.30 -1.19 -10.52
CA TYR A 67 2.58 -2.27 -9.88
C TYR A 67 2.45 -1.97 -8.39
N ALA A 68 1.21 -1.86 -7.92
CA ALA A 68 0.90 -1.65 -6.51
C ALA A 68 0.61 -2.98 -5.84
N VAL A 69 1.21 -3.22 -4.68
CA VAL A 69 0.83 -4.31 -3.79
C VAL A 69 0.57 -3.77 -2.40
N THR A 70 -0.64 -4.00 -1.89
CA THR A 70 -1.03 -3.57 -0.55
C THR A 70 -0.99 -4.75 0.40
N PHE A 71 -0.41 -4.51 1.57
CA PHE A 71 -0.31 -5.46 2.66
C PHE A 71 -1.09 -4.91 3.83
N VAL A 72 -1.90 -5.78 4.46
CA VAL A 72 -2.67 -5.44 5.65
C VAL A 72 -2.24 -6.34 6.80
N ARG A 73 -1.99 -5.76 7.96
CA ARG A 73 -1.83 -6.47 9.23
C ARG A 73 -3.04 -6.15 10.09
N LYS A 74 -3.74 -7.19 10.54
CA LYS A 74 -4.80 -6.98 11.53
C LYS A 74 -4.14 -6.50 12.81
N SER A 75 -4.61 -5.37 13.34
CA SER A 75 -4.25 -4.93 14.69
C SER A 75 -4.65 -6.03 15.66
N ALA A 76 -3.76 -6.37 16.59
CA ALA A 76 -3.99 -7.41 17.58
C ALA A 76 -5.03 -6.91 18.58
N VAL A 77 -6.30 -7.05 18.23
CA VAL A 77 -7.42 -6.97 19.16
C VAL A 77 -8.21 -8.26 19.00
N GLU A 78 -7.77 -9.27 19.75
CA GLU A 78 -8.60 -10.38 20.24
C GLU A 78 -8.56 -10.35 21.77
#